data_AF-A0A388KDZ9-F1
#
_entry.id   AF-A0A388KDZ9-F1
#
_cell.length_a   1.000
_cell.length_b   1.000
_cell.length_c   1.000
_cell.angle_alpha   90.00
_cell.angle_beta   90.00
_cell.angle_gamma   90.00
#
_symmetry.space_group_name_H-M   'P 1'
#
loop_
_entity.id
_entity.type
_entity.pdbx_description
1 polymer ?
#
loop_
_entity_poly.entity_id
_entity_poly.type
_entity_poly.pdbx_seq_one_letter_code
_entity_poly.pdbx_strand_id
1 'polypeptide(L)'
;MTTTRCSEDQLEGGAGARGRADLSAKRGDGGLSVEVYTNELARLSMTLATEFLMRVLLHTHSSVREELHLWKKMIARLLDGSPTACKCFLETLVERPNWLRQYLLKCHVDDVRQTFVAMLVHALRCCVHFLRGSSCLVDAAGRRQDILRVDAMIDALVSLLPEASGAKTFVSQYFLVFLEYARLGPSQRLHLLQKGLVGQLIAVASHIPLASKVDLTFLHSTISLLVRGCDISRFCEDTSLEGMLCEEDEDQEMEVVNADKGVGSSPGNETASSSVATKHTSKGRRGAAGAGGEAGTSSAIPNPLQLPPPLAVLPDDAAEALFMRRIYVQIIVETCPELDDAVKLLEYCSWQNERFSWVVLSDVMEVLQRAATSEARPLLALLLQLLQLNDSYQMHRQEAVLSGMDGICCGIMDMIVSKNLAQHKRYALLKFVVKLEGTSPSVRQLVIGRKTEWKRAVDWLQNEILTNGAPSPMSTPPLSNEEMTSGYLMRTSTAEWTLDRARNVLSP
;
A
#
# COMPACT_ATOMS: atom_id res chain seq x y z
N MET A 1 -51.32 20.99 -20.07
CA MET A 1 -50.32 21.92 -20.65
C MET A 1 -49.05 21.11 -20.89
N THR A 2 -49.09 20.26 -21.93
CA THR A 2 -48.57 20.48 -23.30
C THR A 2 -47.08 20.18 -23.42
N THR A 3 -46.82 18.87 -23.50
CA THR A 3 -45.74 18.25 -24.28
C THR A 3 -46.09 18.32 -25.77
N THR A 4 -45.12 18.69 -26.62
CA THR A 4 -45.29 18.68 -28.09
C THR A 4 -44.38 17.65 -28.73
N ARG A 5 -45.01 16.77 -29.52
CA ARG A 5 -44.46 15.78 -30.47
C ARG A 5 -44.05 16.45 -31.79
N CYS A 6 -43.17 15.78 -32.55
CA CYS A 6 -43.29 15.40 -33.97
C CYS A 6 -42.07 14.52 -34.32
N SER A 7 -42.19 13.22 -34.63
CA SER A 7 -42.68 12.55 -35.88
C SER A 7 -41.75 12.85 -37.06
N GLU A 8 -40.85 11.93 -37.42
CA GLU A 8 -41.00 10.78 -38.35
C GLU A 8 -40.62 11.17 -39.79
N ASP A 9 -39.63 10.49 -40.38
CA ASP A 9 -39.85 9.76 -41.63
C ASP A 9 -38.68 8.84 -42.00
N GLN A 10 -39.07 7.63 -42.41
CA GLN A 10 -38.28 6.54 -42.96
C GLN A 10 -37.98 6.79 -44.45
N LEU A 11 -36.89 6.20 -44.98
CA LEU A 11 -36.90 5.33 -46.17
C LEU A 11 -35.45 5.02 -46.63
N GLU A 12 -35.03 3.77 -46.38
CA GLU A 12 -33.93 3.11 -47.08
C GLU A 12 -34.42 2.44 -48.37
N GLY A 13 -33.53 2.35 -49.37
CA GLY A 13 -33.51 1.23 -50.32
C GLY A 13 -33.73 1.58 -51.79
N GLY A 14 -32.63 1.62 -52.57
CA GLY A 14 -32.68 1.66 -54.04
C GLY A 14 -31.31 1.52 -54.69
N ALA A 15 -31.03 0.33 -55.23
CA ALA A 15 -29.79 -0.05 -55.89
C ALA A 15 -29.55 0.67 -57.24
N GLY A 16 -28.28 0.91 -57.58
CA GLY A 16 -27.86 1.40 -58.89
C GLY A 16 -26.36 1.23 -59.13
N ALA A 17 -25.97 0.11 -59.73
CA ALA A 17 -24.61 -0.12 -60.23
C ALA A 17 -24.38 0.65 -61.53
N ARG A 18 -23.27 1.41 -61.64
CA ARG A 18 -22.54 1.68 -62.91
C ARG A 18 -21.27 2.49 -62.66
N GLY A 19 -20.18 2.08 -63.30
CA GLY A 19 -19.25 3.03 -63.93
C GLY A 19 -17.99 3.38 -63.16
N ARG A 20 -17.00 2.49 -63.28
CA ARG A 20 -15.56 2.69 -63.11
C ARG A 20 -15.10 3.99 -63.82
N ALA A 21 -14.50 4.93 -63.08
CA ALA A 21 -13.58 5.92 -63.63
C ALA A 21 -12.40 6.06 -62.67
N ASP A 22 -11.28 5.59 -63.18
CA ASP A 22 -9.95 5.56 -62.61
C ASP A 22 -9.46 6.99 -62.36
N LEU A 23 -9.30 7.38 -61.09
CA LEU A 23 -8.52 8.54 -60.69
C LEU A 23 -7.39 8.06 -59.79
N SER A 24 -6.34 7.59 -60.46
CA SER A 24 -4.97 7.53 -59.96
C SER A 24 -4.60 8.87 -59.31
N ALA A 25 -4.87 9.00 -58.02
CA ALA A 25 -4.29 10.03 -57.18
C ALA A 25 -2.83 9.67 -56.93
N LYS A 26 -1.92 10.30 -57.69
CA LYS A 26 -0.55 10.54 -57.26
C LYS A 26 -0.60 11.31 -55.92
N ARG A 27 -0.57 10.60 -54.79
CA ARG A 27 -0.18 11.19 -53.50
C ARG A 27 1.33 11.41 -53.53
N GLY A 28 1.73 12.56 -54.07
CA GLY A 28 3.09 13.05 -53.99
C GLY A 28 3.42 13.50 -52.57
N ASP A 29 4.63 13.16 -52.12
CA ASP A 29 5.66 13.90 -51.35
C ASP A 29 5.29 15.07 -50.38
N GLY A 30 4.15 15.74 -50.52
CA GLY A 30 3.73 16.86 -49.67
C GLY A 30 3.29 16.47 -48.25
N GLY A 31 3.00 15.19 -47.98
CA GLY A 31 2.60 14.72 -46.65
C GLY A 31 3.75 14.72 -45.62
N LEU A 32 4.95 14.35 -46.04
CA LEU A 32 6.15 14.31 -45.20
C LEU A 32 6.57 15.72 -44.75
N SER A 33 6.51 16.71 -45.64
CA SER A 33 6.84 18.10 -45.30
C SER A 33 5.86 18.72 -44.31
N VAL A 34 4.56 18.42 -44.41
CA VAL A 34 3.54 18.94 -43.50
C VAL A 34 3.68 18.28 -42.12
N GLU A 35 3.90 16.97 -42.07
CA GLU A 35 4.11 16.25 -40.81
C GLU A 35 5.35 16.75 -40.06
N VAL A 36 6.47 16.93 -40.75
CA VAL A 36 7.70 17.52 -40.17
C VAL A 36 7.45 18.92 -39.62
N TYR A 37 6.75 19.78 -40.37
CA TYR A 37 6.43 21.14 -39.92
C TYR A 37 5.51 21.14 -38.68
N THR A 38 4.49 20.28 -38.67
CA THR A 38 3.58 20.15 -37.51
C THR A 38 4.29 19.63 -36.27
N ASN A 39 5.24 18.70 -36.43
CA ASN A 39 6.06 18.18 -35.34
C ASN A 39 6.97 19.27 -34.76
N GLU A 40 7.60 20.07 -35.61
CA GLU A 40 8.47 21.17 -35.17
C GLU A 40 7.67 22.27 -34.46
N LEU A 41 6.48 22.62 -34.98
CA LEU A 41 5.59 23.57 -34.33
C LEU A 41 5.13 23.07 -32.95
N ALA A 42 4.78 21.78 -32.84
CA ALA A 42 4.39 21.17 -31.57
C ALA A 42 5.54 21.19 -30.56
N ARG A 43 6.76 20.86 -31.01
CA ARG A 43 7.99 20.91 -30.19
C ARG A 43 8.26 22.32 -29.67
N LEU A 44 8.26 23.32 -30.55
CA LEU A 44 8.50 24.73 -30.17
C LEU A 44 7.42 25.26 -29.24
N SER A 45 6.16 24.98 -29.55
CA SER A 45 5.01 25.40 -28.73
C SER A 45 5.08 24.82 -27.32
N MET A 46 5.39 23.52 -27.20
CA MET A 46 5.55 22.88 -25.90
C MET A 46 6.78 23.41 -25.15
N THR A 47 7.90 23.62 -25.83
CA THR A 47 9.12 24.18 -25.21
C THR A 47 8.83 25.54 -24.60
N LEU A 48 8.25 26.46 -25.37
CA LEU A 48 7.92 27.82 -24.91
C LEU A 48 6.90 27.79 -23.77
N ALA A 49 5.84 26.98 -23.89
CA ALA A 49 4.84 26.84 -22.84
C ALA A 49 5.44 26.31 -21.54
N THR A 50 6.32 25.30 -21.62
CA THR A 50 7.00 24.71 -20.46
C THR A 50 7.95 25.70 -19.81
N GLU A 51 8.76 26.42 -20.59
CA GLU A 51 9.68 27.43 -20.07
C GLU A 51 8.94 28.57 -19.37
N PHE A 52 7.89 29.10 -19.99
CA PHE A 52 7.06 30.14 -19.39
C PHE A 52 6.38 29.66 -18.12
N LEU A 53 5.80 28.46 -18.15
CA LEU A 53 5.15 27.84 -16.99
C LEU A 53 6.13 27.71 -15.82
N MET A 54 7.29 27.08 -16.06
CA MET A 54 8.23 26.71 -15.01
C MET A 54 9.06 27.88 -14.47
N ARG A 55 9.29 28.93 -15.25
CA ARG A 55 10.11 30.09 -14.82
C ARG A 55 9.30 31.30 -14.40
N VAL A 56 8.06 31.42 -14.87
CA VAL A 56 7.25 32.63 -14.68
C VAL A 56 5.94 32.29 -13.99
N LEU A 57 5.06 31.54 -14.65
CA LEU A 57 3.66 31.41 -14.21
C LEU A 57 3.54 30.78 -12.81
N LEU A 58 4.27 29.71 -12.54
CA LEU A 58 4.20 29.02 -11.24
C LEU A 58 4.81 29.82 -10.07
N HIS A 59 5.60 30.86 -10.37
CA HIS A 59 6.19 31.77 -9.39
C HIS A 59 5.33 33.02 -9.14
N THR A 60 4.29 33.25 -9.95
CA THR A 60 3.44 34.45 -9.80
C THR A 60 2.59 34.43 -8.53
N HIS A 61 2.12 35.60 -8.10
CA HIS A 61 1.20 35.75 -6.98
C HIS A 61 -0.16 35.08 -7.27
N SER A 62 -0.89 34.67 -6.23
CA SER A 62 -2.15 33.92 -6.35
C SER A 62 -3.18 34.58 -7.26
N SER A 63 -3.26 35.92 -7.27
CA SER A 63 -4.17 36.71 -8.12
C SER A 63 -3.91 36.56 -9.63
N VAL A 64 -2.67 36.27 -10.04
CA VAL A 64 -2.33 36.04 -11.46
C VAL A 64 -2.48 34.56 -11.82
N ARG A 65 -2.40 33.67 -10.82
CA ARG A 65 -2.63 32.23 -10.99
C ARG A 65 -4.09 31.86 -11.21
N GLU A 66 -5.02 32.82 -11.22
CA GLU A 66 -6.41 32.57 -11.63
C GLU A 66 -6.49 31.97 -13.04
N GLU A 67 -5.58 32.34 -13.96
CA GLU A 67 -5.52 31.77 -15.30
C GLU A 67 -4.80 30.41 -15.38
N LEU A 68 -4.23 29.91 -14.27
CA LEU A 68 -3.45 28.66 -14.27
C LEU A 68 -4.26 27.46 -14.80
N HIS A 69 -5.57 27.45 -14.55
CA HIS A 69 -6.47 26.44 -15.10
C HIS A 69 -6.58 26.50 -16.64
N LEU A 70 -6.51 27.68 -17.26
CA LEU A 70 -6.49 27.86 -18.71
C LEU A 70 -5.17 27.34 -19.30
N TRP A 71 -4.06 27.64 -18.64
CA TRP A 71 -2.74 27.12 -19.01
C TRP A 71 -2.68 25.60 -18.91
N LYS A 72 -3.19 25.02 -17.81
CA LYS A 72 -3.34 23.56 -17.66
C LYS A 72 -4.13 22.95 -18.82
N LYS A 73 -5.27 23.54 -19.19
CA LYS A 73 -6.09 23.09 -20.34
C LYS A 73 -5.37 23.25 -21.68
N MET A 74 -4.60 24.32 -21.87
CA MET A 74 -3.82 24.55 -23.09
C MET A 74 -2.71 23.51 -23.24
N ILE A 75 -1.93 23.28 -22.19
CA ILE A 75 -0.86 22.27 -22.16
C ILE A 75 -1.44 20.87 -22.38
N ALA A 76 -2.55 20.54 -21.73
CA ALA A 76 -3.25 19.26 -21.94
C ALA A 76 -3.60 19.05 -23.43
N ARG A 77 -4.19 20.04 -24.09
CA ARG A 77 -4.51 19.95 -25.54
C ARG A 77 -3.28 19.73 -26.41
N LEU A 78 -2.14 20.36 -26.08
CA LEU A 78 -0.89 20.15 -26.81
C LEU A 78 -0.35 18.73 -26.61
N LEU A 79 -0.45 18.19 -25.40
CA LEU A 79 -0.03 16.82 -25.07
C LEU A 79 -0.92 15.77 -25.76
N ASP A 80 -2.25 15.93 -25.68
CA ASP A 80 -3.24 15.04 -26.31
C ASP A 80 -3.06 14.98 -27.83
N GLY A 81 -2.69 16.10 -28.45
CA GLY A 81 -2.61 16.23 -29.91
C GLY A 81 -1.30 15.76 -30.53
N SER A 82 -0.22 15.56 -29.75
CA SER A 82 1.10 15.28 -30.34
C SER A 82 2.03 14.45 -29.44
N PRO A 83 2.52 13.29 -29.94
CA PRO A 83 3.57 12.53 -29.24
C PRO A 83 4.87 13.32 -29.15
N THR A 84 5.17 14.16 -30.15
CA THR A 84 6.35 15.05 -30.15
C THR A 84 6.28 16.08 -29.04
N ALA A 85 5.10 16.66 -28.78
CA ALA A 85 4.90 17.55 -27.63
C ALA A 85 5.10 16.81 -26.30
N CYS A 86 4.55 15.60 -26.17
CA CYS A 86 4.77 14.77 -24.98
C CYS A 86 6.25 14.47 -24.72
N LYS A 87 6.97 14.00 -25.75
CA LYS A 87 8.42 13.76 -25.68
C LYS A 87 9.14 15.03 -25.24
N CYS A 88 8.86 16.15 -25.89
CA CYS A 88 9.49 17.43 -25.59
C CYS A 88 9.26 17.87 -24.13
N PHE A 89 8.04 17.71 -23.62
CA PHE A 89 7.69 18.04 -22.24
C PHE A 89 8.48 17.19 -21.24
N LEU A 90 8.48 15.86 -21.42
CA LEU A 90 9.19 14.94 -20.53
C LEU A 90 10.71 15.11 -20.62
N GLU A 91 11.26 15.27 -21.82
CA GLU A 91 12.68 15.50 -22.07
C GLU A 91 13.17 16.77 -21.36
N THR A 92 12.41 17.86 -21.49
CA THR A 92 12.73 19.14 -20.82
C THR A 92 12.78 19.01 -19.30
N LEU A 93 11.86 18.23 -18.72
CA LEU A 93 11.81 17.99 -17.27
C LEU A 93 12.95 17.08 -16.80
N VAL A 94 13.27 16.02 -17.57
CA VAL A 94 14.39 15.11 -17.30
C VAL A 94 15.73 15.84 -17.35
N GLU A 95 15.93 16.73 -18.32
CA GLU A 95 17.15 17.55 -18.43
C GLU A 95 17.29 18.58 -17.29
N ARG A 96 16.21 18.85 -16.55
CA ARG A 96 16.16 19.86 -15.48
C ARG A 96 15.57 19.28 -14.20
N PRO A 97 16.28 18.36 -13.52
CA PRO A 97 15.79 17.67 -12.33
C PRO A 97 15.49 18.64 -11.17
N ASN A 98 16.09 19.83 -11.16
CA ASN A 98 15.78 20.87 -10.18
C ASN A 98 14.31 21.32 -10.22
N TRP A 99 13.66 21.32 -11.38
CA TRP A 99 12.23 21.63 -11.47
C TRP A 99 11.37 20.54 -10.85
N LEU A 100 11.70 19.27 -11.11
CA LEU A 100 11.04 18.13 -10.46
C LEU A 100 11.20 18.24 -8.94
N ARG A 101 12.43 18.41 -8.44
CA ARG A 101 12.72 18.61 -7.02
C ARG A 101 11.95 19.80 -6.42
N GLN A 102 11.94 20.94 -7.10
CA GLN A 102 11.29 22.16 -6.62
C GLN A 102 9.77 21.97 -6.50
N TYR A 103 9.11 21.46 -7.54
CA TYR A 103 7.65 21.40 -7.60
C TYR A 103 7.06 20.15 -6.93
N LEU A 104 7.79 19.03 -6.90
CA LEU A 104 7.32 17.79 -6.29
C LEU A 104 7.66 17.71 -4.80
N LEU A 105 8.82 18.22 -4.36
CA LEU A 105 9.27 18.05 -2.97
C LEU A 105 9.28 19.35 -2.16
N LYS A 106 9.65 20.50 -2.74
CA LYS A 106 9.91 21.74 -1.98
C LYS A 106 8.78 22.79 -2.03
N CYS A 107 7.83 22.64 -2.95
CA CYS A 107 6.80 23.65 -3.18
C CYS A 107 5.71 23.60 -2.11
N HIS A 108 5.61 24.67 -1.31
CA HIS A 108 4.61 24.79 -0.24
C HIS A 108 3.22 25.22 -0.74
N VAL A 109 3.10 25.66 -2.00
CA VAL A 109 1.82 26.11 -2.59
C VAL A 109 1.10 24.90 -3.17
N ASP A 110 0.01 24.50 -2.52
CA ASP A 110 -0.69 23.26 -2.84
C ASP A 110 -1.26 23.23 -4.27
N ASP A 111 -1.97 24.29 -4.70
CA ASP A 111 -2.50 24.42 -6.07
C ASP A 111 -1.42 24.29 -7.16
N VAL A 112 -0.22 24.83 -6.90
CA VAL A 112 0.91 24.74 -7.83
C VAL A 112 1.40 23.29 -7.90
N ARG A 113 1.60 22.62 -6.76
CA ARG A 113 1.98 21.19 -6.74
C ARG A 113 0.94 20.33 -7.46
N GLN A 114 -0.34 20.48 -7.10
CA GLN A 114 -1.43 19.70 -7.69
C GLN A 114 -1.52 19.91 -9.20
N THR A 115 -1.38 21.15 -9.66
CA THR A 115 -1.42 21.46 -11.09
C THR A 115 -0.22 20.86 -11.82
N PHE A 116 0.99 20.99 -11.26
CA PHE A 116 2.20 20.39 -11.83
C PHE A 116 2.08 18.87 -11.94
N VAL A 117 1.68 18.20 -10.87
CA VAL A 117 1.46 16.74 -10.84
C VAL A 117 0.39 16.33 -11.84
N ALA A 118 -0.73 17.06 -11.93
CA ALA A 118 -1.78 16.76 -12.89
C ALA A 118 -1.30 16.88 -14.34
N MET A 119 -0.46 17.86 -14.67
CA MET A 119 0.13 17.99 -16.02
C MET A 119 1.13 16.86 -16.30
N LEU A 120 1.99 16.51 -15.34
CA LEU A 120 2.96 15.42 -15.47
C LEU A 120 2.26 14.06 -15.65
N VAL A 121 1.27 13.75 -14.81
CA VAL A 121 0.47 12.52 -14.91
C VAL A 121 -0.28 12.47 -16.24
N HIS A 122 -0.84 13.59 -16.69
CA HIS A 122 -1.50 13.65 -18.00
C HIS A 122 -0.51 13.41 -19.15
N ALA A 123 0.68 14.01 -19.13
CA ALA A 123 1.72 13.75 -20.12
C ALA A 123 2.13 12.26 -20.15
N LEU A 124 2.33 11.63 -19.00
CA LEU A 124 2.62 10.19 -18.89
C LEU A 124 1.47 9.34 -19.46
N ARG A 125 0.21 9.71 -19.17
CA ARG A 125 -0.97 9.04 -19.71
C ARG A 125 -1.04 9.15 -21.24
N CYS A 126 -0.82 10.34 -21.80
CA CYS A 126 -0.77 10.54 -23.25
C CYS A 126 0.35 9.71 -23.89
N CYS A 127 1.54 9.67 -23.27
CA CYS A 127 2.65 8.83 -23.74
C CYS A 127 2.27 7.35 -23.79
N VAL A 128 1.71 6.81 -22.69
CA VAL A 128 1.26 5.41 -22.63
C VAL A 128 0.18 5.14 -23.67
N HIS A 129 -0.75 6.08 -23.90
CA HIS A 129 -1.75 5.98 -24.95
C HIS A 129 -1.11 5.91 -26.35
N PHE A 130 -0.18 6.81 -26.68
CA PHE A 130 0.55 6.78 -27.96
C PHE A 130 1.38 5.50 -28.14
N LEU A 131 1.91 4.95 -27.04
CA LEU A 131 2.64 3.68 -27.00
C LEU A 131 1.70 2.45 -26.90
N ARG A 132 0.39 2.63 -27.10
CA ARG A 132 -0.63 1.57 -27.08
C ARG A 132 -0.59 0.72 -25.80
N GLY A 133 -0.44 1.38 -24.65
CA GLY A 133 -0.40 0.74 -23.33
C GLY A 133 1.00 0.27 -22.90
N SER A 134 2.02 0.40 -23.75
CA SER A 134 3.40 0.03 -23.41
C SER A 134 4.15 1.20 -22.76
N SER A 135 5.21 0.90 -22.01
CA SER A 135 6.10 1.93 -21.42
C SER A 135 7.27 2.29 -22.34
N CYS A 136 7.64 1.40 -23.26
CA CYS A 136 8.65 1.59 -24.29
C CYS A 136 8.26 0.82 -25.56
N LEU A 137 8.92 1.10 -26.69
CA LEU A 137 8.83 0.25 -27.88
C LEU A 137 9.98 -0.76 -27.90
N VAL A 138 9.80 -1.86 -28.62
CA VAL A 138 10.86 -2.84 -28.86
C VAL A 138 11.13 -2.88 -30.36
N ASP A 139 12.39 -2.71 -30.76
CA ASP A 139 12.77 -2.74 -32.18
C ASP A 139 12.85 -4.17 -32.73
N ALA A 140 13.07 -4.29 -34.05
CA ALA A 140 13.20 -5.59 -34.72
C ALA A 140 14.37 -6.44 -34.18
N ALA A 141 15.34 -5.83 -33.49
CA ALA A 141 16.47 -6.50 -32.85
C ALA A 141 16.21 -6.83 -31.36
N GLY A 142 14.99 -6.60 -30.85
CA GLY A 142 14.63 -6.86 -29.46
C GLY A 142 15.10 -5.79 -28.47
N ARG A 143 15.64 -4.64 -28.93
CA ARG A 143 16.12 -3.57 -28.05
C ARG A 143 14.98 -2.66 -27.63
N ARG A 144 14.92 -2.35 -26.33
CA ARG A 144 13.98 -1.38 -25.78
C ARG A 144 14.34 0.04 -26.24
N GLN A 145 13.33 0.80 -26.66
CA GLN A 145 13.44 2.17 -27.12
C GLN A 145 12.51 3.07 -26.31
N ASP A 146 13.10 3.99 -25.56
CA ASP A 146 12.38 5.01 -24.78
C ASP A 146 12.13 6.28 -25.62
N ILE A 147 11.34 6.13 -26.69
CA ILE A 147 11.15 7.19 -27.70
C ILE A 147 10.52 8.45 -27.10
N LEU A 148 9.57 8.29 -26.17
CA LEU A 148 8.85 9.39 -25.53
C LEU A 148 9.45 9.83 -24.19
N ARG A 149 10.60 9.29 -23.78
CA ARG A 149 11.30 9.63 -22.52
C ARG A 149 10.50 9.27 -21.26
N VAL A 150 9.68 8.23 -21.32
CA VAL A 150 8.92 7.72 -20.17
C VAL A 150 9.84 6.98 -19.21
N ASP A 151 10.72 6.10 -19.71
CA ASP A 151 11.70 5.37 -18.89
C ASP A 151 12.63 6.35 -18.17
N ALA A 152 13.18 7.32 -18.90
CA ALA A 152 14.02 8.38 -18.35
C ALA A 152 13.29 9.29 -17.34
N MET A 153 12.00 9.56 -17.54
CA MET A 153 11.19 10.31 -16.57
C MET A 153 10.98 9.51 -15.28
N ILE A 154 10.66 8.22 -15.38
CA ILE A 154 10.53 7.36 -14.20
C ILE A 154 11.87 7.27 -13.47
N ASP A 155 13.00 7.14 -14.16
CA ASP A 155 14.33 7.18 -13.54
C ASP A 155 14.60 8.50 -12.82
N ALA A 156 14.24 9.63 -13.43
CA ALA A 156 14.36 10.94 -12.80
C ALA A 156 13.50 11.04 -11.54
N LEU A 157 12.26 10.53 -11.57
CA LEU A 157 11.38 10.50 -10.40
C LEU A 157 11.94 9.59 -9.31
N VAL A 158 12.40 8.38 -9.64
CA VAL A 158 13.00 7.43 -8.70
C VAL A 158 14.25 8.00 -8.05
N SER A 159 15.08 8.72 -8.80
CA SER A 159 16.29 9.37 -8.27
C SER A 159 16.04 10.43 -7.19
N LEU A 160 14.81 10.94 -7.09
CA LEU A 160 14.39 11.91 -6.07
C LEU A 160 13.90 11.25 -4.76
N LEU A 161 13.68 9.93 -4.74
CA LEU A 161 13.17 9.22 -3.56
C LEU A 161 14.01 9.45 -2.29
N PRO A 162 15.36 9.40 -2.34
CA PRO A 162 16.18 9.63 -1.15
C PRO A 162 15.99 11.03 -0.52
N GLU A 163 15.60 12.02 -1.31
CA GLU A 163 15.32 13.38 -0.80
C GLU A 163 13.94 13.49 -0.17
N ALA A 164 13.02 12.56 -0.44
CA ALA A 164 11.64 12.61 0.04
C ALA A 164 11.54 12.46 1.57
N SER A 165 12.43 11.69 2.19
CA SER A 165 12.52 11.53 3.65
C SER A 165 13.13 12.75 4.37
N GLY A 166 13.61 13.75 3.63
CA GLY A 166 14.20 14.96 4.19
C GLY A 166 13.19 15.84 4.94
N ALA A 167 13.70 16.66 5.87
CA ALA A 167 12.87 17.64 6.57
C ALA A 167 12.29 18.71 5.61
N LYS A 168 11.05 19.15 5.87
CA LYS A 168 10.33 20.22 5.13
C LYS A 168 9.97 19.86 3.67
N THR A 169 9.71 18.59 3.39
CA THR A 169 9.23 18.13 2.08
C THR A 169 7.69 18.01 2.05
N PHE A 170 7.11 18.12 0.85
CA PHE A 170 5.67 17.97 0.58
C PHE A 170 5.40 16.76 -0.31
N VAL A 171 5.51 15.56 0.25
CA VAL A 171 5.67 14.30 -0.52
C VAL A 171 4.39 13.64 -1.01
N SER A 172 3.22 13.93 -0.43
CA SER A 172 1.96 13.24 -0.78
C SER A 172 1.70 13.28 -2.30
N GLN A 173 1.74 14.46 -2.91
CA GLN A 173 1.52 14.61 -4.36
C GLN A 173 2.64 14.03 -5.24
N TYR A 174 3.85 13.90 -4.70
CA TYR A 174 4.94 13.23 -5.38
C TYR A 174 4.67 11.72 -5.51
N PHE A 175 4.22 11.07 -4.42
CA PHE A 175 3.82 9.67 -4.47
C PHE A 175 2.58 9.42 -5.32
N LEU A 176 1.68 10.41 -5.45
CA LEU A 176 0.53 10.32 -6.36
C LEU A 176 0.96 10.09 -7.82
N VAL A 177 2.11 10.62 -8.26
CA VAL A 177 2.60 10.41 -9.64
C VAL A 177 2.83 8.93 -9.90
N PHE A 178 3.46 8.21 -8.97
CA PHE A 178 3.70 6.77 -9.10
C PHE A 178 2.39 5.97 -9.06
N LEU A 179 1.47 6.34 -8.17
CA LEU A 179 0.17 5.69 -8.06
C LEU A 179 -0.64 5.83 -9.37
N GLU A 180 -0.74 7.04 -9.90
CA GLU A 180 -1.47 7.31 -11.14
C GLU A 180 -0.83 6.63 -12.34
N TYR A 181 0.50 6.58 -12.40
CA TYR A 181 1.21 5.84 -13.44
C TYR A 181 0.95 4.32 -13.35
N ALA A 182 1.02 3.75 -12.14
CA ALA A 182 0.71 2.34 -11.90
C ALA A 182 -0.74 1.97 -12.27
N ARG A 183 -1.69 2.89 -12.06
CA ARG A 183 -3.11 2.72 -12.44
C ARG A 183 -3.37 2.71 -13.94
N LEU A 184 -2.42 3.14 -14.77
CA LEU A 184 -2.58 3.10 -16.23
C LEU A 184 -2.63 1.68 -16.80
N GLY A 185 -2.02 0.70 -16.12
CA GLY A 185 -2.08 -0.69 -16.58
C GLY A 185 -1.01 -1.63 -16.03
N PRO A 186 -1.11 -2.93 -16.37
CA PRO A 186 -0.14 -3.96 -15.98
C PRO A 186 1.29 -3.66 -16.48
N SER A 187 1.44 -3.11 -17.69
CA SER A 187 2.75 -2.74 -18.26
C SER A 187 3.46 -1.67 -17.42
N GLN A 188 2.72 -0.70 -16.90
CA GLN A 188 3.28 0.37 -16.07
C GLN A 188 3.65 -0.14 -14.68
N ARG A 189 2.83 -1.03 -14.10
CA ARG A 189 3.18 -1.73 -12.86
C ARG A 189 4.45 -2.57 -13.02
N LEU A 190 4.56 -3.35 -14.10
CA LEU A 190 5.77 -4.13 -14.40
C LEU A 190 6.99 -3.22 -14.60
N HIS A 191 6.81 -2.07 -15.25
CA HIS A 191 7.88 -1.08 -15.41
C HIS A 191 8.38 -0.56 -14.06
N LEU A 192 7.48 -0.17 -13.15
CA LEU A 192 7.87 0.29 -11.79
C LEU A 192 8.52 -0.82 -10.95
N LEU A 193 8.05 -2.07 -11.09
CA LEU A 193 8.67 -3.23 -10.43
C LEU A 193 10.11 -3.45 -10.94
N GLN A 194 10.34 -3.34 -12.26
CA GLN A 194 11.67 -3.44 -12.86
C GLN A 194 12.62 -2.33 -12.42
N LYS A 195 12.09 -1.17 -11.99
CA LYS A 195 12.87 -0.07 -11.42
C LYS A 195 13.15 -0.24 -9.91
N GLY A 196 12.74 -1.37 -9.31
CA GLY A 196 12.94 -1.61 -7.87
C GLY A 196 12.17 -0.62 -6.99
N LEU A 197 11.03 -0.11 -7.46
CA LEU A 197 10.34 0.98 -6.77
C LEU A 197 9.82 0.56 -5.39
N VAL A 198 9.34 -0.68 -5.24
CA VAL A 198 8.72 -1.14 -3.99
C VAL A 198 9.71 -1.09 -2.82
N GLY A 199 10.91 -1.66 -2.98
CA GLY A 199 11.94 -1.63 -1.93
C GLY A 199 12.35 -0.19 -1.58
N GLN A 200 12.49 0.68 -2.58
CA GLN A 200 12.83 2.09 -2.36
C GLN A 200 11.73 2.88 -1.64
N LEU A 201 10.45 2.65 -1.96
CA LEU A 201 9.33 3.29 -1.24
C LEU A 201 9.26 2.82 0.21
N ILE A 202 9.48 1.53 0.47
CA ILE A 202 9.55 0.97 1.83
C ILE A 202 10.72 1.61 2.61
N ALA A 203 11.89 1.75 1.97
CA ALA A 203 13.05 2.41 2.58
C ALA A 203 12.75 3.89 2.91
N VAL A 204 12.13 4.63 1.99
CA VAL A 204 11.72 6.03 2.24
C VAL A 204 10.75 6.12 3.41
N ALA A 205 9.73 5.26 3.47
CA ALA A 205 8.79 5.22 4.59
C ALA A 205 9.51 4.96 5.92
N SER A 206 10.50 4.07 5.93
CA SER A 206 11.31 3.72 7.10
C SER A 206 12.15 4.89 7.65
N HIS A 207 12.51 5.85 6.79
CA HIS A 207 13.28 7.03 7.18
C HIS A 207 12.42 8.23 7.58
N ILE A 208 11.09 8.18 7.39
CA ILE A 208 10.18 9.25 7.79
C ILE A 208 9.75 9.01 9.24
N PRO A 209 10.07 9.90 10.20
CA PRO A 209 9.71 9.68 11.60
C PRO A 209 8.19 9.62 11.77
N LEU A 210 7.66 8.66 12.53
CA LEU A 210 6.21 8.51 12.73
C LEU A 210 5.55 9.77 13.35
N ALA A 211 6.29 10.53 14.16
CA ALA A 211 5.82 11.79 14.74
C ALA A 211 5.54 12.89 13.68
N SER A 212 6.02 12.74 12.45
CA SER A 212 6.04 13.80 11.45
C SER A 212 4.68 14.14 10.83
N LYS A 213 3.59 13.41 11.15
CA LYS A 213 2.22 13.61 10.59
C LYS A 213 2.20 13.77 9.05
N VAL A 214 3.18 13.20 8.36
CA VAL A 214 3.26 13.24 6.90
C VAL A 214 2.22 12.26 6.35
N ASP A 215 1.42 12.72 5.40
CA ASP A 215 0.46 11.88 4.69
C ASP A 215 1.18 10.96 3.70
N LEU A 216 1.22 9.66 4.01
CA LEU A 216 1.80 8.59 3.19
C LEU A 216 0.75 7.74 2.46
N THR A 217 -0.51 8.19 2.40
CA THR A 217 -1.62 7.46 1.77
C THR A 217 -1.25 6.95 0.38
N PHE A 218 -0.76 7.83 -0.50
CA PHE A 218 -0.42 7.45 -1.88
C PHE A 218 0.81 6.55 -1.96
N LEU A 219 1.74 6.61 -1.01
CA LEU A 219 2.88 5.69 -0.92
C LEU A 219 2.37 4.27 -0.61
N HIS A 220 1.53 4.12 0.42
CA HIS A 220 0.98 2.82 0.80
C HIS A 220 0.08 2.24 -0.30
N SER A 221 -0.77 3.07 -0.93
CA SER A 221 -1.57 2.64 -2.08
C SER A 221 -0.71 2.19 -3.26
N THR A 222 0.42 2.85 -3.53
CA THR A 222 1.34 2.44 -4.61
C THR A 222 1.97 1.09 -4.30
N ILE A 223 2.51 0.91 -3.09
CA ILE A 223 3.10 -0.37 -2.66
C ILE A 223 2.06 -1.49 -2.73
N SER A 224 0.86 -1.26 -2.18
CA SER A 224 -0.26 -2.20 -2.25
C SER A 224 -0.58 -2.64 -3.68
N LEU A 225 -0.73 -1.67 -4.59
CA LEU A 225 -1.07 -1.94 -5.99
C LEU A 225 0.02 -2.74 -6.73
N LEU A 226 1.29 -2.49 -6.44
CA LEU A 226 2.43 -3.18 -7.05
C LEU A 226 2.62 -4.59 -6.49
N VAL A 227 2.62 -4.74 -5.16
CA VAL A 227 2.80 -6.03 -4.47
C VAL A 227 1.66 -6.99 -4.81
N ARG A 228 0.40 -6.52 -4.80
CA ARG A 228 -0.76 -7.32 -5.19
C ARG A 228 -0.79 -7.68 -6.68
N GLY A 229 0.05 -7.05 -7.50
CA GLY A 229 0.29 -7.43 -8.89
C GLY A 229 1.39 -8.47 -9.06
N CYS A 230 2.12 -8.83 -8.01
CA CYS A 230 3.19 -9.82 -8.04
C CYS A 230 2.68 -11.20 -7.63
N ASP A 231 3.49 -12.24 -7.85
CA ASP A 231 3.36 -13.55 -7.23
C ASP A 231 4.22 -13.60 -5.96
N ILE A 232 3.59 -13.92 -4.82
CA ILE A 232 4.22 -14.04 -3.51
C ILE A 232 4.12 -15.46 -2.94
N SER A 233 3.72 -16.46 -3.73
CA SER A 233 3.41 -17.82 -3.26
C SER A 233 4.57 -18.48 -2.50
N ARG A 234 5.81 -18.13 -2.87
CA ARG A 234 7.03 -18.59 -2.17
C ARG A 234 7.11 -18.23 -0.68
N PHE A 235 6.35 -17.24 -0.23
CA PHE A 235 6.28 -16.81 1.18
C PHE A 235 5.10 -17.43 1.94
N CYS A 236 4.19 -18.13 1.24
CA CYS A 236 3.02 -18.76 1.83
C CYS A 236 3.30 -20.20 2.29
N GLU A 237 4.20 -20.92 1.61
CA GLU A 237 4.29 -22.38 1.75
C GLU A 237 5.39 -22.88 2.70
N ASP A 238 6.37 -22.06 3.08
CA ASP A 238 7.52 -22.50 3.89
C ASP A 238 7.96 -21.46 4.93
N THR A 239 7.39 -21.47 6.15
CA THR A 239 8.11 -20.96 7.32
C THR A 239 7.48 -21.44 8.63
N SER A 240 8.02 -22.51 9.22
CA SER A 240 7.85 -22.77 10.65
C SER A 240 8.43 -21.60 11.46
N LEU A 241 7.76 -21.25 12.56
CA LEU A 241 8.04 -20.08 13.44
C LEU A 241 9.43 -20.11 14.13
N GLU A 242 10.35 -21.01 13.79
CA GLU A 242 11.60 -21.29 14.54
C GLU A 242 12.70 -20.22 14.44
N GLY A 243 12.45 -19.05 13.84
CA GLY A 243 13.47 -18.01 13.64
C GLY A 243 13.25 -16.68 14.37
N MET A 244 12.34 -16.61 15.35
CA MET A 244 11.78 -15.31 15.79
C MET A 244 12.47 -14.63 16.98
N LEU A 245 13.61 -15.10 17.48
CA LEU A 245 14.19 -14.55 18.72
C LEU A 245 15.65 -14.09 18.68
N CYS A 246 16.26 -13.91 17.50
CA CYS A 246 17.60 -13.35 17.45
C CYS A 246 17.69 -12.40 16.25
N GLU A 247 17.37 -11.12 16.45
CA GLU A 247 18.12 -9.94 15.98
C GLU A 247 17.45 -8.73 16.67
N GLU A 248 17.82 -8.48 17.93
CA GLU A 248 17.61 -7.16 18.52
C GLU A 248 18.69 -6.24 17.94
N ASP A 249 18.26 -5.09 17.42
CA ASP A 249 19.11 -4.00 16.92
C ASP A 249 19.96 -3.42 18.07
N GLU A 250 21.11 -4.04 18.38
CA GLU A 250 22.20 -3.36 19.06
C GLU A 250 22.97 -2.53 18.02
N ASP A 251 22.53 -1.30 17.75
CA ASP A 251 23.42 -0.25 17.19
C ASP A 251 22.74 1.14 17.23
N GLN A 252 22.47 1.64 18.44
CA GLN A 252 22.36 3.08 18.67
C GLN A 252 22.53 3.48 20.14
N GLU A 253 23.74 3.32 20.70
CA GLU A 253 24.15 4.09 21.88
C GLU A 253 25.30 5.05 21.55
N MET A 254 24.93 6.33 21.58
CA MET A 254 25.70 7.56 21.76
C MET A 254 27.25 7.52 21.78
N GLU A 255 27.84 8.21 20.81
CA GLU A 255 29.13 8.88 20.97
C GLU A 255 29.10 9.84 22.18
N VAL A 256 29.81 9.50 23.25
CA VAL A 256 30.33 10.49 24.19
C VAL A 256 31.85 10.48 24.09
N VAL A 257 32.35 11.51 23.42
CA VAL A 257 33.77 11.87 23.34
C VAL A 257 34.34 12.01 24.75
N ASN A 258 35.42 11.26 25.05
CA ASN A 258 36.54 11.78 25.83
C ASN A 258 37.81 10.95 25.56
N ALA A 259 38.80 11.62 24.99
CA ALA A 259 40.20 11.19 24.96
C ALA A 259 40.83 11.39 26.35
N ASP A 260 41.71 10.47 26.80
CA ASP A 260 43.17 10.69 26.78
C ASP A 260 43.94 9.58 27.55
N LYS A 261 45.05 9.15 26.93
CA LYS A 261 46.30 8.52 27.44
C LYS A 261 46.33 7.24 28.29
N GLY A 262 47.19 6.30 27.85
CA GLY A 262 47.90 5.40 28.78
C GLY A 262 48.55 4.14 28.21
N VAL A 263 49.68 4.31 27.53
CA VAL A 263 50.77 3.35 27.16
C VAL A 263 50.91 2.07 28.01
N GLY A 264 51.22 0.92 27.36
CA GLY A 264 52.07 -0.12 27.97
C GLY A 264 51.97 -1.58 27.49
N SER A 265 52.90 -1.97 26.60
CA SER A 265 53.73 -3.20 26.67
C SER A 265 53.15 -4.62 26.44
N SER A 266 53.81 -5.34 25.52
CA SER A 266 53.69 -6.75 25.07
C SER A 266 54.16 -7.83 26.10
N PRO A 267 54.43 -9.10 25.71
CA PRO A 267 53.48 -10.19 25.42
C PRO A 267 53.83 -11.51 26.16
N GLY A 268 53.01 -12.56 25.98
CA GLY A 268 53.42 -13.96 26.15
C GLY A 268 52.42 -14.80 26.94
N ASN A 269 51.90 -15.88 26.35
CA ASN A 269 52.54 -17.20 26.45
C ASN A 269 51.77 -18.24 25.62
N GLU A 270 52.53 -19.11 24.95
CA GLU A 270 52.07 -20.31 24.27
C GLU A 270 51.78 -21.44 25.28
N THR A 271 50.77 -22.27 25.00
CA THR A 271 50.74 -23.74 25.20
C THR A 271 49.53 -24.25 24.38
N ALA A 272 49.68 -25.00 23.28
CA ALA A 272 49.98 -26.44 23.20
C ALA A 272 49.01 -27.26 24.09
N SER A 273 48.26 -28.28 23.66
CA SER A 273 48.20 -29.14 22.47
C SER A 273 46.99 -30.09 22.63
N SER A 274 46.71 -30.87 21.57
CA SER A 274 45.99 -32.17 21.52
C SER A 274 44.63 -32.10 20.82
N SER A 275 44.52 -32.38 19.50
CA SER A 275 44.56 -33.72 18.84
C SER A 275 43.58 -34.71 19.48
N VAL A 276 42.62 -35.32 18.79
CA VAL A 276 42.74 -36.40 17.78
C VAL A 276 41.41 -36.42 17.00
N ALA A 277 41.38 -36.12 15.70
CA ALA A 277 41.61 -37.00 14.54
C ALA A 277 40.54 -38.09 14.30
N THR A 278 39.69 -37.86 13.29
CA THR A 278 39.60 -38.60 12.00
C THR A 278 38.79 -39.89 12.01
N LYS A 279 37.86 -40.08 11.06
CA LYS A 279 38.14 -40.54 9.68
C LYS A 279 36.86 -40.73 8.85
N HIS A 280 37.02 -40.41 7.57
CA HIS A 280 36.18 -40.67 6.41
C HIS A 280 35.61 -42.11 6.32
N THR A 281 34.50 -42.30 5.59
CA THR A 281 34.53 -42.86 4.22
C THR A 281 33.15 -42.97 3.57
N SER A 282 33.16 -42.66 2.27
CA SER A 282 32.12 -42.78 1.25
C SER A 282 31.69 -44.21 0.94
N LYS A 283 30.44 -44.40 0.48
CA LYS A 283 30.14 -45.37 -0.60
C LYS A 283 28.79 -45.11 -1.26
N GLY A 284 28.81 -44.88 -2.57
CA GLY A 284 27.63 -44.89 -3.42
C GLY A 284 27.18 -46.31 -3.78
N ARG A 285 25.90 -46.44 -4.18
CA ARG A 285 25.40 -47.60 -4.92
C ARG A 285 24.20 -47.18 -5.79
N ARG A 286 24.26 -47.55 -7.07
CA ARG A 286 23.24 -47.36 -8.11
C ARG A 286 22.16 -48.45 -8.09
N GLY A 287 20.98 -48.11 -8.62
CA GLY A 287 19.95 -49.00 -9.19
C GLY A 287 18.60 -48.86 -8.47
N ALA A 288 17.42 -48.84 -9.09
CA ALA A 288 16.97 -48.77 -10.48
C ALA A 288 15.48 -48.32 -10.46
N ALA A 289 14.90 -48.12 -11.64
CA ALA A 289 13.61 -47.50 -11.96
C ALA A 289 12.33 -48.01 -11.25
N GLY A 290 11.35 -47.09 -11.15
CA GLY A 290 9.96 -47.39 -11.52
C GLY A 290 8.91 -47.31 -10.41
N ALA A 291 8.26 -46.16 -10.25
CA ALA A 291 6.81 -46.02 -10.03
C ALA A 291 6.46 -44.53 -10.00
N GLY A 292 5.65 -44.08 -10.95
CA GLY A 292 5.08 -42.74 -10.95
C GLY A 292 4.17 -42.58 -9.74
N GLY A 293 4.61 -41.78 -8.77
CA GLY A 293 3.72 -41.12 -7.84
C GLY A 293 3.38 -39.78 -8.46
N GLU A 294 2.15 -39.63 -8.95
CA GLU A 294 1.56 -38.31 -9.15
C GLU A 294 1.68 -37.58 -7.81
N ALA A 295 2.57 -36.59 -7.75
CA ALA A 295 2.59 -35.62 -6.68
C ALA A 295 1.21 -34.94 -6.75
N GLY A 296 0.33 -35.30 -5.81
CA GLY A 296 -0.93 -34.61 -5.63
C GLY A 296 -0.62 -33.13 -5.46
N THR A 297 -0.90 -32.35 -6.50
CA THR A 297 -0.89 -30.90 -6.41
C THR A 297 -1.93 -30.54 -5.37
N SER A 298 -1.49 -30.21 -4.15
CA SER A 298 -2.29 -29.44 -3.22
C SER A 298 -2.89 -28.30 -4.03
N SER A 299 -4.21 -28.26 -4.17
CA SER A 299 -4.86 -27.20 -4.93
C SER A 299 -4.69 -25.91 -4.14
N ALA A 300 -3.63 -25.17 -4.40
CA ALA A 300 -3.31 -23.92 -3.73
C ALA A 300 -4.52 -22.98 -3.84
N ILE A 301 -5.04 -22.55 -2.68
CA ILE A 301 -6.20 -21.66 -2.65
C ILE A 301 -5.74 -20.28 -3.14
N PRO A 302 -6.27 -19.78 -4.29
CA PRO A 302 -5.81 -18.53 -4.85
C PRO A 302 -6.12 -17.37 -3.90
N ASN A 303 -5.17 -16.44 -3.80
CA ASN A 303 -5.35 -15.25 -2.98
C ASN A 303 -6.46 -14.35 -3.58
N PRO A 304 -7.54 -14.05 -2.84
CA PRO A 304 -8.68 -13.29 -3.36
C PRO A 304 -8.34 -11.84 -3.70
N LEU A 305 -7.23 -11.30 -3.17
CA LEU A 305 -6.80 -9.92 -3.39
C LEU A 305 -5.74 -9.78 -4.49
N GLN A 306 -5.30 -10.90 -5.09
CA GLN A 306 -4.39 -10.92 -6.23
C GLN A 306 -5.00 -10.13 -7.40
N LEU A 307 -4.21 -9.23 -7.99
CA LEU A 307 -4.60 -8.54 -9.21
C LEU A 307 -4.23 -9.41 -10.42
N PRO A 308 -5.22 -9.85 -11.22
CA PRO A 308 -4.95 -10.67 -12.39
C PRO A 308 -4.56 -9.83 -13.61
N PRO A 309 -3.72 -10.37 -14.53
CA PRO A 309 -2.84 -11.52 -14.31
C PRO A 309 -1.66 -11.15 -13.38
N PRO A 310 -1.08 -12.11 -12.64
CA PRO A 310 0.17 -11.88 -11.89
C PRO A 310 1.27 -11.48 -12.89
N LEU A 311 1.98 -10.39 -12.58
CA LEU A 311 2.87 -9.72 -13.52
C LEU A 311 4.31 -10.26 -13.47
N ALA A 312 4.78 -10.58 -12.27
CA ALA A 312 6.13 -11.04 -11.98
C ALA A 312 6.19 -11.63 -10.57
N VAL A 313 7.24 -12.38 -10.24
CA VAL A 313 7.59 -12.66 -8.84
C VAL A 313 8.00 -11.36 -8.16
N LEU A 314 7.61 -11.16 -6.91
CA LEU A 314 8.03 -9.97 -6.14
C LEU A 314 9.57 -9.93 -6.06
N PRO A 315 10.24 -8.84 -6.46
CA PRO A 315 11.70 -8.69 -6.39
C PRO A 315 12.25 -8.95 -4.97
N ASP A 316 13.46 -9.51 -4.87
CA ASP A 316 14.04 -9.96 -3.59
C ASP A 316 14.29 -8.81 -2.60
N ASP A 317 14.72 -7.65 -3.08
CA ASP A 317 14.91 -6.44 -2.27
C ASP A 317 13.59 -5.95 -1.65
N ALA A 318 12.52 -5.95 -2.47
CA ALA A 318 11.18 -5.61 -2.01
C ALA A 318 10.63 -6.65 -1.03
N ALA A 319 10.90 -7.93 -1.29
CA ALA A 319 10.46 -9.02 -0.44
C ALA A 319 11.18 -9.04 0.91
N GLU A 320 12.50 -8.82 0.93
CA GLU A 320 13.28 -8.69 2.17
C GLU A 320 12.74 -7.53 3.02
N ALA A 321 12.54 -6.37 2.39
CA ALA A 321 12.04 -5.18 3.09
C ALA A 321 10.61 -5.35 3.64
N LEU A 322 9.77 -6.17 2.99
CA LEU A 322 8.37 -6.36 3.38
C LEU A 322 8.15 -7.55 4.34
N PHE A 323 8.79 -8.70 4.09
CA PHE A 323 8.53 -9.95 4.80
C PHE A 323 9.58 -10.28 5.87
N MET A 324 10.81 -9.79 5.72
CA MET A 324 11.90 -10.09 6.67
C MET A 324 12.09 -8.97 7.70
N ARG A 325 11.87 -7.71 7.29
CA ARG A 325 11.99 -6.55 8.18
C ARG A 325 10.62 -6.15 8.75
N ARG A 326 10.53 -5.97 10.06
CA ARG A 326 9.29 -5.61 10.78
C ARG A 326 8.91 -4.12 10.64
N ILE A 327 9.88 -3.25 10.34
CA ILE A 327 9.76 -1.78 10.37
C ILE A 327 8.59 -1.26 9.54
N TYR A 328 8.42 -1.74 8.30
CA TYR A 328 7.38 -1.21 7.42
C TYR A 328 5.97 -1.63 7.85
N VAL A 329 5.81 -2.84 8.40
CA VAL A 329 4.54 -3.31 8.97
C VAL A 329 4.17 -2.45 10.18
N GLN A 330 5.12 -2.18 11.07
CA GLN A 330 4.93 -1.27 12.21
C GLN A 330 4.47 0.11 11.74
N ILE A 331 5.11 0.67 10.72
CA ILE A 331 4.70 1.96 10.15
C ILE A 331 3.24 1.92 9.72
N ILE A 332 2.83 0.93 8.90
CA ILE A 332 1.44 0.82 8.44
C ILE A 332 0.47 0.74 9.63
N VAL A 333 0.78 -0.09 10.63
CA VAL A 333 -0.10 -0.32 11.78
C VAL A 333 -0.21 0.93 12.66
N GLU A 334 0.91 1.62 12.93
CA GLU A 334 0.93 2.84 13.74
C GLU A 334 0.30 4.03 13.04
N THR A 335 0.49 4.14 11.72
CA THR A 335 -0.10 5.20 10.91
C THR A 335 -1.40 4.74 10.26
N CYS A 336 -2.23 3.94 10.93
CA CYS A 336 -3.45 3.40 10.35
C CYS A 336 -4.72 4.25 10.64
N PRO A 337 -4.96 5.41 9.99
CA PRO A 337 -6.30 5.95 9.83
C PRO A 337 -6.87 5.46 8.48
N GLU A 338 -7.69 4.41 8.51
CA GLU A 338 -8.64 4.09 7.42
C GLU A 338 -8.05 3.97 5.99
N LEU A 339 -6.81 3.49 5.84
CA LEU A 339 -6.16 3.31 4.54
C LEU A 339 -6.57 1.97 3.89
N ASP A 340 -7.69 1.98 3.16
CA ASP A 340 -8.24 0.81 2.47
C ASP A 340 -7.20 -0.01 1.68
N ASP A 341 -6.25 0.65 1.01
CA ASP A 341 -5.24 -0.07 0.22
C ASP A 341 -4.10 -0.63 1.09
N ALA A 342 -3.74 0.00 2.20
CA ALA A 342 -2.76 -0.54 3.14
C ALA A 342 -3.31 -1.78 3.84
N VAL A 343 -4.59 -1.76 4.22
CA VAL A 343 -5.32 -2.93 4.72
C VAL A 343 -5.28 -4.07 3.70
N LYS A 344 -5.63 -3.81 2.43
CA LYS A 344 -5.56 -4.84 1.37
C LYS A 344 -4.15 -5.40 1.17
N LEU A 345 -3.11 -4.60 1.40
CA LEU A 345 -1.73 -5.08 1.35
C LEU A 345 -1.46 -6.07 2.49
N LEU A 346 -1.85 -5.74 3.72
CA LEU A 346 -1.68 -6.62 4.87
C LEU A 346 -2.50 -7.91 4.71
N GLU A 347 -3.76 -7.81 4.27
CA GLU A 347 -4.62 -8.96 3.99
C GLU A 347 -4.01 -9.86 2.89
N TYR A 348 -3.55 -9.26 1.79
CA TYR A 348 -2.93 -9.98 0.70
C TYR A 348 -1.67 -10.72 1.14
N CYS A 349 -0.79 -10.08 1.92
CA CYS A 349 0.45 -10.69 2.39
C CYS A 349 0.23 -11.72 3.51
N SER A 350 -0.87 -11.62 4.26
CA SER A 350 -1.23 -12.57 5.34
C SER A 350 -1.92 -13.84 4.83
N TRP A 351 -2.49 -13.81 3.62
CA TRP A 351 -3.21 -14.94 3.04
C TRP A 351 -2.29 -16.15 2.86
N GLN A 352 -2.68 -17.29 3.46
CA GLN A 352 -1.88 -18.51 3.49
C GLN A 352 -0.43 -18.29 4.00
N ASN A 353 -0.19 -17.26 4.81
CA ASN A 353 1.15 -16.92 5.31
C ASN A 353 1.13 -16.78 6.83
N GLU A 354 1.55 -17.82 7.53
CA GLU A 354 1.58 -17.86 9.00
C GLU A 354 2.52 -16.81 9.59
N ARG A 355 3.76 -16.75 9.07
CA ARG A 355 4.80 -15.85 9.59
C ARG A 355 4.38 -14.39 9.47
N PHE A 356 3.94 -13.97 8.29
CA PHE A 356 3.50 -12.59 8.09
C PHE A 356 2.23 -12.29 8.90
N SER A 357 1.29 -13.23 8.98
CA SER A 357 0.12 -13.11 9.87
C SER A 357 0.55 -12.85 11.33
N TRP A 358 1.52 -13.61 11.83
CA TRP A 358 2.03 -13.45 13.20
C TRP A 358 2.66 -12.07 13.43
N VAL A 359 3.52 -11.60 12.52
CA VAL A 359 4.16 -10.27 12.61
C VAL A 359 3.11 -9.17 12.66
N VAL A 360 2.15 -9.18 11.73
CA VAL A 360 1.09 -8.16 11.67
C VAL A 360 0.22 -8.20 12.93
N LEU A 361 -0.19 -9.39 13.39
CA LEU A 361 -1.02 -9.51 14.58
C LEU A 361 -0.29 -9.05 15.84
N SER A 362 1.00 -9.38 15.98
CA SER A 362 1.87 -8.90 17.06
C SER A 362 1.90 -7.37 17.10
N ASP A 363 2.19 -6.72 15.96
CA ASP A 363 2.22 -5.26 15.86
C ASP A 363 0.87 -4.64 16.20
N VAL A 364 -0.22 -5.16 15.63
CA VAL A 364 -1.56 -4.63 15.87
C VAL A 364 -1.96 -4.78 17.34
N MET A 365 -1.64 -5.90 17.98
CA MET A 365 -1.95 -6.15 19.39
C MET A 365 -1.12 -5.26 20.33
N GLU A 366 0.16 -5.06 20.03
CA GLU A 366 1.05 -4.18 20.79
C GLU A 366 0.56 -2.72 20.74
N VAL A 367 0.24 -2.21 19.53
CA VAL A 367 -0.34 -0.87 19.36
C VAL A 367 -1.70 -0.78 20.02
N LEU A 368 -2.56 -1.81 19.87
CA LEU A 368 -3.88 -1.85 20.49
C LEU A 368 -3.78 -1.80 22.02
N GLN A 369 -2.77 -2.40 22.64
CA GLN A 369 -2.62 -2.39 24.10
C GLN A 369 -2.34 -0.98 24.62
N ARG A 370 -1.45 -0.21 23.97
CA ARG A 370 -1.07 1.16 24.35
C ARG A 370 -2.02 2.26 23.87
N ALA A 371 -2.77 2.02 22.78
CA ALA A 371 -3.64 3.02 22.15
C ALA A 371 -4.73 3.58 23.07
N ALA A 372 -5.09 4.85 22.88
CA ALA A 372 -6.30 5.41 23.49
C ALA A 372 -7.57 4.75 22.89
N THR A 373 -8.72 4.92 23.54
CA THR A 373 -9.95 4.28 23.07
C THR A 373 -10.39 4.70 21.66
N SER A 374 -10.16 5.96 21.29
CA SER A 374 -10.44 6.48 19.94
C SER A 374 -9.58 5.80 18.86
N GLU A 375 -8.31 5.56 19.18
CA GLU A 375 -7.31 4.96 18.28
C GLU A 375 -7.44 3.43 18.20
N ALA A 376 -8.05 2.78 19.20
CA ALA A 376 -8.29 1.34 19.19
C ALA A 376 -9.25 0.88 18.08
N ARG A 377 -10.12 1.76 17.57
CA ARG A 377 -11.16 1.36 16.59
C ARG A 377 -10.62 0.95 15.22
N PRO A 378 -9.78 1.76 14.54
CA PRO A 378 -9.20 1.33 13.27
C PRO A 378 -8.41 0.03 13.43
N LEU A 379 -7.70 -0.16 14.55
CA LEU A 379 -6.99 -1.41 14.85
C LEU A 379 -7.94 -2.60 15.00
N LEU A 380 -9.07 -2.44 15.70
CA LEU A 380 -10.08 -3.50 15.83
C LEU A 380 -10.79 -3.79 14.50
N ALA A 381 -10.95 -2.80 13.62
CA ALA A 381 -11.47 -3.01 12.28
C ALA A 381 -10.49 -3.84 11.42
N LEU A 382 -9.20 -3.50 11.47
CA LEU A 382 -8.14 -4.26 10.81
C LEU A 382 -8.04 -5.70 11.35
N LEU A 383 -8.06 -5.88 12.69
CA LEU A 383 -8.09 -7.22 13.27
C LEU A 383 -9.28 -8.02 12.76
N LEU A 384 -10.47 -7.42 12.71
CA LEU A 384 -11.67 -8.13 12.25
C LEU A 384 -11.49 -8.67 10.82
N GLN A 385 -10.89 -7.88 9.94
CA GLN A 385 -10.58 -8.28 8.57
C GLN A 385 -9.55 -9.43 8.52
N LEU A 386 -8.42 -9.29 9.22
CA LEU A 386 -7.37 -10.30 9.26
C LEU A 386 -7.87 -11.64 9.85
N LEU A 387 -8.70 -11.59 10.89
CA LEU A 387 -9.28 -12.77 11.54
C LEU A 387 -10.38 -13.46 10.71
N GLN A 388 -10.90 -12.78 9.68
CA GLN A 388 -11.91 -13.30 8.76
C GLN A 388 -11.33 -13.83 7.45
N LEU A 389 -10.02 -13.66 7.20
CA LEU A 389 -9.34 -14.27 6.04
C LEU A 389 -9.60 -15.78 6.02
N ASN A 390 -10.29 -16.24 4.99
CA ASN A 390 -10.78 -17.61 4.86
C ASN A 390 -9.72 -18.54 4.23
N ASP A 391 -8.59 -18.67 4.93
CA ASP A 391 -7.48 -19.54 4.57
C ASP A 391 -7.21 -20.59 5.68
N SER A 392 -6.16 -21.39 5.51
CA SER A 392 -5.79 -22.47 6.45
C SER A 392 -5.38 -21.97 7.84
N TYR A 393 -5.02 -20.69 7.98
CA TYR A 393 -4.53 -20.08 9.23
C TYR A 393 -5.59 -19.21 9.94
N GLN A 394 -6.83 -19.18 9.45
CA GLN A 394 -7.90 -18.38 10.06
C GLN A 394 -8.07 -18.66 11.56
N MET A 395 -8.11 -19.94 11.94
CA MET A 395 -8.25 -20.38 13.33
C MET A 395 -7.06 -19.98 14.20
N HIS A 396 -5.85 -20.15 13.68
CA HIS A 396 -4.60 -19.79 14.37
C HIS A 396 -4.56 -18.29 14.66
N ARG A 397 -4.94 -17.46 13.68
CA ARG A 397 -5.05 -16.00 13.87
C ARG A 397 -6.08 -15.65 14.97
N GLN A 398 -7.25 -16.29 14.95
CA GLN A 398 -8.30 -16.06 15.95
C GLN A 398 -7.85 -16.43 17.36
N GLU A 399 -7.18 -17.58 17.51
CA GLU A 399 -6.65 -18.05 18.78
C GLU A 399 -5.55 -17.12 19.31
N ALA A 400 -4.58 -16.74 18.46
CA ALA A 400 -3.49 -15.85 18.83
C ALA A 400 -3.99 -14.50 19.39
N VAL A 401 -5.00 -13.90 18.76
CA VAL A 401 -5.56 -12.60 19.20
C VAL A 401 -6.40 -12.73 20.47
N LEU A 402 -7.21 -13.80 20.59
CA LEU A 402 -8.12 -13.95 21.73
C LEU A 402 -7.42 -14.46 22.98
N SER A 403 -6.57 -15.48 22.82
CA SER A 403 -5.86 -16.14 23.92
C SER A 403 -4.56 -15.43 24.28
N GLY A 404 -3.91 -14.78 23.31
CA GLY A 404 -2.63 -14.11 23.48
C GLY A 404 -1.53 -14.79 22.65
N MET A 405 -0.42 -14.07 22.51
CA MET A 405 0.75 -14.51 21.76
C MET A 405 1.90 -14.69 22.75
N ASP A 406 2.37 -15.91 22.90
CA ASP A 406 3.34 -16.30 23.92
C ASP A 406 4.59 -15.40 23.88
N GLY A 407 4.92 -14.81 25.03
CA GLY A 407 6.10 -13.93 25.18
C GLY A 407 6.01 -12.55 24.51
N ILE A 408 4.92 -12.26 23.79
CA ILE A 408 4.79 -11.04 22.97
C ILE A 408 3.72 -10.10 23.55
N CYS A 409 2.45 -10.51 23.53
CA CYS A 409 1.34 -9.66 23.95
C CYS A 409 0.19 -10.46 24.56
N CYS A 410 -0.48 -9.87 25.56
CA CYS A 410 -1.64 -10.48 26.18
C CYS A 410 -2.84 -10.51 25.22
N GLY A 411 -3.62 -11.59 25.28
CA GLY A 411 -4.82 -11.73 24.46
C GLY A 411 -5.92 -10.76 24.84
N ILE A 412 -6.85 -10.53 23.90
CA ILE A 412 -8.03 -9.68 24.14
C ILE A 412 -8.82 -10.14 25.37
N MET A 413 -8.89 -11.45 25.62
CA MET A 413 -9.61 -11.99 26.78
C MET A 413 -8.99 -11.57 28.12
N ASP A 414 -7.66 -11.44 28.20
CA ASP A 414 -6.98 -10.92 29.39
C ASP A 414 -7.12 -9.41 29.52
N MET A 415 -7.05 -8.69 28.39
CA MET A 415 -7.25 -7.24 28.36
C MET A 415 -8.63 -6.86 28.88
N ILE A 416 -9.69 -7.56 28.44
CA ILE A 416 -11.07 -7.26 28.84
C ILE A 416 -11.25 -7.42 30.35
N VAL A 417 -10.58 -8.38 31.01
CA VAL A 417 -10.72 -8.56 32.47
C VAL A 417 -9.78 -7.67 33.29
N SER A 418 -8.80 -7.02 32.66
CA SER A 418 -7.84 -6.14 33.34
C SER A 418 -8.49 -4.91 33.94
N LYS A 419 -8.34 -4.71 35.25
CA LYS A 419 -8.95 -3.58 35.99
C LYS A 419 -8.38 -2.21 35.59
N ASN A 420 -7.20 -2.19 34.97
CA ASN A 420 -6.52 -0.96 34.57
C ASN A 420 -6.97 -0.47 33.17
N LEU A 421 -7.80 -1.23 32.47
CA LEU A 421 -8.28 -0.86 31.13
C LEU A 421 -9.44 0.14 31.23
N ALA A 422 -9.36 1.22 30.45
CA ALA A 422 -10.44 2.21 30.36
C ALA A 422 -11.78 1.56 29.95
N GLN A 423 -12.88 1.98 30.59
CA GLN A 423 -14.22 1.37 30.43
C GLN A 423 -14.68 1.33 28.96
N HIS A 424 -14.53 2.43 28.24
CA HIS A 424 -14.91 2.50 26.82
C HIS A 424 -14.06 1.57 25.94
N LYS A 425 -12.78 1.38 26.26
CA LYS A 425 -11.89 0.45 25.55
C LYS A 425 -12.26 -0.99 25.85
N ARG A 426 -12.54 -1.30 27.12
CA ARG A 426 -13.04 -2.61 27.55
C ARG A 426 -14.35 -2.96 26.84
N TYR A 427 -15.30 -2.02 26.76
CA TYR A 427 -16.54 -2.21 26.00
C TYR A 427 -16.29 -2.44 24.51
N ALA A 428 -15.39 -1.67 23.88
CA ALA A 428 -15.03 -1.84 22.48
C ALA A 428 -14.44 -3.23 22.19
N LEU A 429 -13.55 -3.72 23.05
CA LEU A 429 -12.98 -5.08 22.95
C LEU A 429 -14.05 -6.17 23.11
N LEU A 430 -14.96 -6.04 24.10
CA LEU A 430 -16.05 -6.99 24.30
C LEU A 430 -17.00 -7.01 23.08
N LYS A 431 -17.37 -5.82 22.57
CA LYS A 431 -18.17 -5.68 21.35
C LYS A 431 -17.47 -6.29 20.13
N PHE A 432 -16.15 -6.15 20.03
CA PHE A 432 -15.35 -6.78 18.98
C PHE A 432 -15.45 -8.30 19.02
N VAL A 433 -15.25 -8.93 20.19
CA VAL A 433 -15.36 -10.41 20.33
C VAL A 433 -16.77 -10.90 19.98
N VAL A 434 -17.80 -10.18 20.42
CA VAL A 434 -19.20 -10.47 20.06
C VAL A 434 -19.43 -10.40 18.54
N LYS A 435 -18.88 -9.37 17.88
CA LYS A 435 -19.00 -9.20 16.43
C LYS A 435 -18.27 -10.31 15.68
N LEU A 436 -17.07 -10.66 16.12
CA LEU A 436 -16.24 -11.70 15.54
C LEU A 436 -16.91 -13.09 15.66
N GLU A 437 -17.52 -13.40 16.81
CA GLU A 437 -18.30 -14.65 16.99
C GLU A 437 -19.48 -14.73 16.03
N GLY A 438 -20.17 -13.61 15.79
CA GLY A 438 -21.28 -13.55 14.85
C GLY A 438 -20.89 -13.82 13.40
N THR A 439 -19.63 -13.56 13.03
CA THR A 439 -19.10 -13.80 11.67
C THR A 439 -18.36 -15.13 11.53
N SER A 440 -17.79 -15.63 12.62
CA SER A 440 -16.93 -16.82 12.63
C SER A 440 -17.32 -17.74 13.79
N PRO A 441 -18.18 -18.75 13.57
CA PRO A 441 -18.73 -19.60 14.64
C PRO A 441 -17.66 -20.35 15.45
N SER A 442 -16.51 -20.60 14.86
CA SER A 442 -15.36 -21.22 15.51
C SER A 442 -14.84 -20.45 16.74
N VAL A 443 -14.99 -19.13 16.73
CA VAL A 443 -14.60 -18.22 17.83
C VAL A 443 -15.36 -18.56 19.10
N ARG A 444 -16.58 -19.07 18.99
CA ARG A 444 -17.36 -19.52 20.15
C ARG A 444 -16.60 -20.57 20.97
N GLN A 445 -15.91 -21.51 20.31
CA GLN A 445 -15.14 -22.55 21.01
C GLN A 445 -13.96 -21.95 21.78
N LEU A 446 -13.27 -20.97 21.19
CA LEU A 446 -12.18 -20.25 21.86
C LEU A 446 -12.68 -19.47 23.10
N VAL A 447 -13.83 -18.80 22.98
CA VAL A 447 -14.46 -18.09 24.11
C VAL A 447 -14.93 -19.06 25.20
N ILE A 448 -15.47 -20.23 24.83
CA ILE A 448 -15.84 -21.29 25.78
C ILE A 448 -14.60 -21.82 26.52
N GLY A 449 -13.47 -21.98 25.83
CA GLY A 449 -12.19 -22.33 26.45
C GLY A 449 -11.77 -21.33 27.54
N ARG A 450 -12.09 -20.05 27.35
CA ARG A 450 -11.84 -18.95 28.31
C ARG A 450 -13.11 -18.46 29.03
N LYS A 451 -13.99 -19.41 29.41
CA LYS A 451 -15.29 -19.13 30.04
C LYS A 451 -15.21 -18.25 31.29
N THR A 452 -14.13 -18.34 32.09
CA THR A 452 -14.07 -17.65 33.39
C THR A 452 -13.86 -16.16 33.20
N GLU A 453 -13.05 -15.80 32.21
CA GLU A 453 -12.74 -14.44 31.82
C GLU A 453 -13.93 -13.83 31.09
N TRP A 454 -14.56 -14.59 30.19
CA TRP A 454 -15.76 -14.15 29.51
C TRP A 454 -16.90 -13.83 30.48
N LYS A 455 -17.16 -14.70 31.47
CA LYS A 455 -18.17 -14.43 32.51
C LYS A 455 -17.86 -13.15 33.28
N ARG A 456 -16.61 -12.98 33.73
CA ARG A 456 -16.17 -11.76 34.42
C ARG A 456 -16.36 -10.50 33.56
N ALA A 457 -16.11 -10.59 32.25
CA ALA A 457 -16.33 -9.51 31.31
C ALA A 457 -17.81 -9.15 31.14
N VAL A 458 -18.68 -10.16 30.99
CA VAL A 458 -20.13 -10.00 30.86
C VAL A 458 -20.73 -9.42 32.14
N ASP A 459 -20.33 -9.92 33.30
CA ASP A 459 -20.78 -9.43 34.61
C ASP A 459 -20.36 -7.97 34.81
N TRP A 460 -19.13 -7.61 34.41
CA TRP A 460 -18.69 -6.22 34.42
C TRP A 460 -19.58 -5.33 33.55
N LEU A 461 -19.85 -5.71 32.30
CA LEU A 461 -20.68 -4.92 31.39
C LEU A 461 -22.10 -4.74 31.93
N GLN A 462 -22.68 -5.81 32.49
CA GLN A 462 -23.99 -5.76 33.13
C GLN A 462 -24.01 -4.76 34.28
N ASN A 463 -23.03 -4.82 35.18
CA ASN A 463 -22.96 -3.89 36.31
C ASN A 463 -22.75 -2.44 35.85
N GLU A 464 -21.88 -2.21 34.87
CA GLU A 464 -21.59 -0.88 34.35
C GLU A 464 -22.84 -0.22 33.74
N ILE A 465 -23.59 -0.96 32.91
CA ILE A 465 -24.84 -0.49 32.28
C ILE A 465 -25.92 -0.21 33.34
N LEU A 466 -26.03 -1.04 34.38
CA LEU A 466 -27.06 -0.90 35.42
C LEU A 466 -26.75 0.20 36.43
N THR A 467 -25.49 0.35 36.83
CA THR A 467 -25.08 1.27 37.91
C THR A 467 -24.80 2.67 37.39
N ASN A 468 -24.12 2.79 36.25
CA ASN A 468 -23.61 4.08 35.74
C ASN A 468 -24.30 4.52 34.44
N GLY A 469 -25.00 3.61 33.75
CA GLY A 469 -25.59 3.88 32.43
C GLY A 469 -26.93 4.61 32.42
N ALA A 470 -27.50 4.98 33.58
CA ALA A 470 -28.79 5.64 33.64
C ALA A 470 -28.74 7.03 32.97
N PRO A 471 -29.59 7.31 31.95
CA PRO A 471 -29.61 8.63 31.34
C PRO A 471 -30.08 9.68 32.33
N SER A 472 -29.48 10.87 32.27
CA SER A 472 -30.02 12.04 32.97
C SER A 472 -31.47 12.26 32.53
N PRO A 473 -32.41 12.53 33.46
CA PRO A 473 -33.82 12.73 33.12
C PRO A 473 -34.07 13.91 32.15
N MET A 474 -33.08 14.76 31.91
CA MET A 474 -33.12 15.90 30.98
C MET A 474 -32.46 15.63 29.62
N SER A 475 -32.00 14.43 29.29
CA SER A 475 -31.29 14.16 28.03
C SER A 475 -31.77 12.88 27.33
N THR A 476 -31.97 12.95 26.02
CA THR A 476 -32.18 11.78 25.17
C THR A 476 -30.89 10.96 25.10
N PRO A 477 -30.87 9.69 25.51
CA PRO A 477 -29.67 8.86 25.44
C PRO A 477 -29.23 8.65 23.99
N PRO A 478 -27.91 8.65 23.71
CA PRO A 478 -27.40 8.38 22.37
C PRO A 478 -27.70 6.94 21.94
N LEU A 479 -27.77 6.71 20.61
CA LEU A 479 -27.97 5.37 20.05
C LEU A 479 -26.79 4.42 20.33
N SER A 480 -25.58 4.97 20.52
CA SER A 480 -24.39 4.18 20.81
C SER A 480 -23.39 4.91 21.70
N ASN A 481 -22.57 4.12 22.40
CA ASN A 481 -21.39 4.60 23.13
C ASN A 481 -20.18 4.87 22.20
N GLU A 482 -20.38 4.75 20.88
CA GLU A 482 -19.32 4.97 19.90
C GLU A 482 -18.84 6.41 19.81
N GLU A 483 -19.55 7.43 20.27
CA GLU A 483 -18.97 8.79 20.21
C GLU A 483 -18.11 9.11 21.43
N MET A 484 -18.15 8.26 22.47
CA MET A 484 -17.40 8.44 23.72
C MET A 484 -17.54 9.85 24.31
N THR A 485 -18.67 10.50 24.04
CA THR A 485 -18.98 11.89 24.42
C THR A 485 -19.26 12.04 25.91
N SER A 486 -19.56 10.92 26.59
CA SER A 486 -19.73 10.85 28.03
C SER A 486 -18.52 10.19 28.68
N GLY A 487 -18.12 10.70 29.86
CA GLY A 487 -17.01 10.12 30.64
C GLY A 487 -17.30 8.74 31.25
N TYR A 488 -18.47 8.18 30.98
CA TYR A 488 -18.95 6.90 31.51
C TYR A 488 -19.73 6.13 30.43
N LEU A 489 -19.92 4.82 30.63
CA LEU A 489 -20.66 3.99 29.67
C LEU A 489 -22.18 4.19 29.84
N MET A 490 -22.86 4.71 28.81
CA MET A 490 -24.31 4.90 28.83
C MET A 490 -25.06 3.61 28.50
N ARG A 491 -26.27 3.45 29.05
CA ARG A 491 -27.20 2.40 28.64
C ARG A 491 -27.81 2.75 27.28
N THR A 492 -27.22 2.20 26.23
CA THR A 492 -27.67 2.38 24.84
C THR A 492 -28.20 1.07 24.27
N SER A 493 -29.05 1.13 23.23
CA SER A 493 -29.57 -0.08 22.57
C SER A 493 -28.46 -0.99 22.06
N THR A 494 -27.36 -0.41 21.55
CA THR A 494 -26.18 -1.18 21.11
C THR A 494 -25.46 -1.87 22.27
N ALA A 495 -25.41 -1.25 23.45
CA ALA A 495 -24.80 -1.85 24.64
C ALA A 495 -25.64 -2.99 25.20
N GLU A 496 -26.97 -2.83 25.22
CA GLU A 496 -27.90 -3.90 25.62
C GLU A 496 -27.86 -5.08 24.65
N TRP A 497 -27.85 -4.81 23.34
CA TRP A 497 -27.70 -5.85 22.33
C TRP A 497 -26.38 -6.60 22.47
N THR A 498 -25.28 -5.88 22.72
CA THR A 498 -23.96 -6.49 22.94
C THR A 498 -23.97 -7.37 24.18
N LEU A 499 -24.59 -6.91 25.28
CA LEU A 499 -24.71 -7.70 26.52
C LEU A 499 -25.54 -8.98 26.31
N ASP A 500 -26.68 -8.86 25.64
CA ASP A 500 -27.53 -10.02 25.33
C ASP A 500 -26.79 -11.05 24.48
N ARG A 501 -26.16 -10.59 23.39
CA ARG A 501 -25.37 -11.48 22.53
C ARG A 501 -24.20 -12.10 23.28
N ALA A 502 -23.51 -11.35 24.13
CA ALA A 502 -22.39 -11.85 24.91
C ALA A 502 -22.79 -12.97 25.89
N ARG A 503 -23.97 -12.87 26.52
CA ARG A 503 -24.52 -13.95 27.36
C ARG A 503 -24.78 -15.21 26.55
N ASN A 504 -25.31 -15.05 25.34
CA ASN A 504 -25.66 -16.15 24.45
C ASN A 504 -24.44 -16.92 23.90
N VAL A 505 -23.22 -16.36 23.97
CA VAL A 505 -22.00 -17.07 23.54
C VAL A 505 -21.72 -18.31 24.40
N LEU A 506 -22.07 -18.28 25.69
CA LEU A 506 -21.90 -19.43 26.60
C LEU A 506 -23.17 -20.29 26.74
N SER A 507 -24.26 -19.92 26.07
CA SER A 507 -25.48 -20.71 26.05
C SER A 507 -25.28 -21.95 25.17
N PRO A 508 -25.86 -23.11 25.57
CA PRO A 508 -25.71 -24.37 24.85
C PRO A 508 -26.27 -24.35 23.42
#